data_AF-A0A5Q4G7V3-F1
#
_entry.id   AF-A0A5Q4G7V3-F1
#
_cell.length_a   1.000
_cell.length_b   1.000
_cell.length_c   1.000
_cell.angle_alpha   90.00
_cell.angle_beta   90.00
_cell.angle_gamma   90.00
#
_symmetry.space_group_name_H-M   'P 1'
#
loop_
_entity.id
_entity.type
_entity.pdbx_description
1 polymer ?
#
loop_
_entity_poly.entity_id
_entity_poly.type
_entity_poly.pdbx_seq_one_letter_code
_entity_poly.pdbx_strand_id
1 'polypeptide(L)'
;MSTEQHLGHHRMAALAWAVAALLVFAILLWTVLKPDTRQAPEPQRELVTIEEVTYQVDAREWRGARSTALRTLSAAEQQALVALEAELDSLLAELFALPRDQISLVADWYYSMPGQVIRAGSRLGADLHGRLIERMFPTEAWNQKQAELLASLGASADRHLRQSGEAMLASFHRELRDQRTDTRADTAHQAVAFDIDQISFIQPLQDPVIERQALALVSGALTALAARRAAQTLAARTAGRQAGASFSTACIGTGLAAWLCAAGVFSVTLLSAELVVMHLDEVQNRAEFEALLERELDRIEDEFAEAWRAAYLSALSQKFKQRQELIEAQLRPVDLLFGPPQNLPDEPE
;
A
#
# COMPACT_ATOMS: atom_id res chain seq x y z
N MET A 1 -12.76 92.72 49.83
CA MET A 1 -11.86 92.00 48.91
C MET A 1 -10.95 90.96 49.60
N SER A 2 -11.13 90.62 50.89
CA SER A 2 -10.24 89.66 51.59
C SER A 2 -10.86 88.27 51.86
N THR A 3 -12.14 88.06 51.54
CA THR A 3 -12.86 86.81 51.82
C THR A 3 -12.81 85.80 50.66
N GLU A 4 -12.59 86.24 49.43
CA GLU A 4 -12.47 85.33 48.27
C GLU A 4 -11.11 84.63 48.19
N GLN A 5 -10.04 85.24 48.73
CA GLN A 5 -8.70 84.63 48.73
C GLN A 5 -8.59 83.42 49.69
N HIS A 6 -9.34 83.42 50.80
CA HIS A 6 -9.33 82.30 51.73
C HIS A 6 -10.07 81.06 51.21
N LEU A 7 -11.10 81.23 50.38
CA LEU A 7 -11.81 80.09 49.76
C LEU A 7 -10.95 79.34 48.73
N GLY A 8 -10.01 80.02 48.06
CA GLY A 8 -9.12 79.42 47.08
C GLY A 8 -8.18 78.37 47.69
N HIS A 9 -7.61 78.66 48.87
CA HIS A 9 -6.67 77.73 49.53
C HIS A 9 -7.34 76.46 50.04
N HIS A 10 -8.58 76.53 50.55
CA HIS A 10 -9.31 75.35 50.99
C HIS A 10 -9.71 74.44 49.82
N ARG A 11 -10.05 75.00 48.66
CA ARG A 11 -10.36 74.22 47.45
C ARG A 11 -9.13 73.52 46.89
N MET A 12 -7.98 74.20 46.84
CA MET A 12 -6.74 73.57 46.39
C MET A 12 -6.27 72.45 47.33
N ALA A 13 -6.38 72.66 48.65
CA ALA A 13 -6.07 71.63 49.63
C ALA A 13 -6.98 70.40 49.48
N ALA A 14 -8.28 70.60 49.31
CA ALA A 14 -9.24 69.50 49.11
C ALA A 14 -8.96 68.70 47.83
N LEU A 15 -8.58 69.38 46.73
CA LEU A 15 -8.25 68.74 45.45
C LEU A 15 -6.96 67.91 45.55
N ALA A 16 -5.94 68.43 46.24
CA ALA A 16 -4.69 67.70 46.50
C ALA A 16 -4.95 66.42 47.33
N TRP A 17 -5.79 66.50 48.36
CA TRP A 17 -6.18 65.33 49.17
C TRP A 17 -6.99 64.30 48.38
N ALA A 18 -7.90 64.73 47.51
CA ALA A 18 -8.67 63.83 46.66
C ALA A 18 -7.78 63.07 45.67
N VAL A 19 -6.81 63.75 45.02
CA VAL A 19 -5.85 63.11 44.11
C VAL A 19 -4.93 62.15 44.87
N ALA A 20 -4.44 62.52 46.04
CA ALA A 20 -3.63 61.63 46.88
C ALA A 20 -4.42 60.38 47.28
N ALA A 21 -5.68 60.52 47.69
CA ALA A 21 -6.55 59.40 48.03
C ALA A 21 -6.80 58.48 46.81
N LEU A 22 -6.99 59.06 45.63
CA LEU A 22 -7.22 58.30 44.40
C LEU A 22 -5.97 57.55 43.94
N LEU A 23 -4.78 58.14 44.08
CA LEU A 23 -3.50 57.46 43.84
C LEU A 23 -3.26 56.33 44.83
N VAL A 24 -3.50 56.54 46.12
CA VAL A 24 -3.38 55.48 47.14
C VAL A 24 -4.36 54.36 46.85
N PHE A 25 -5.60 54.68 46.47
CA PHE A 25 -6.60 53.69 46.08
C PHE A 25 -6.16 52.91 44.83
N ALA A 26 -5.63 53.58 43.81
CA ALA A 26 -5.12 52.94 42.60
C ALA A 26 -3.93 52.02 42.88
N ILE A 27 -3.00 52.41 43.78
CA ILE A 27 -1.87 51.57 44.19
C ILE A 27 -2.35 50.35 44.98
N LEU A 28 -3.28 50.54 45.92
CA LEU A 28 -3.87 49.43 46.68
C LEU A 28 -4.63 48.48 45.76
N LEU A 29 -5.43 49.03 44.85
CA LEU A 29 -6.15 48.26 43.84
C LEU A 29 -5.18 47.48 42.95
N TRP A 30 -4.06 48.08 42.54
CA TRP A 30 -2.99 47.39 41.80
C TRP A 30 -2.36 46.26 42.62
N THR A 31 -2.13 46.43 43.93
CA THR A 31 -1.59 45.34 44.76
C THR A 31 -2.56 44.19 44.97
N VAL A 32 -3.87 44.45 44.94
CA VAL A 32 -4.93 43.42 45.02
C VAL A 32 -5.16 42.74 43.68
N LEU A 33 -5.07 43.50 42.57
CA LEU A 33 -5.22 42.96 41.22
C LEU A 33 -3.96 42.32 40.66
N LYS A 34 -2.77 42.61 41.22
CA LYS A 34 -1.55 41.91 40.81
C LYS A 34 -1.74 40.45 41.20
N PRO A 35 -1.95 39.53 40.23
CA PRO A 35 -2.11 38.12 40.55
C PRO A 35 -0.90 37.73 41.39
N ASP A 36 -1.12 36.99 42.48
CA ASP A 36 -0.07 36.57 43.38
C ASP A 36 0.85 35.59 42.65
N THR A 37 1.76 36.14 41.85
CA THR A 37 2.75 35.41 41.05
C THR A 37 3.65 34.52 41.89
N ARG A 38 3.64 34.70 43.23
CA ARG A 38 4.40 33.87 44.18
C ARG A 38 3.67 32.60 44.60
N GLN A 39 2.39 32.45 44.27
CA GLN A 39 1.60 31.24 44.52
C GLN A 39 1.15 30.58 43.22
N ALA A 40 1.85 30.80 42.10
CA ALA A 40 1.75 29.85 41.02
C ALA A 40 2.15 28.49 41.62
N PRO A 41 1.21 27.53 41.77
CA PRO A 41 1.55 26.23 42.33
C PRO A 41 2.71 25.70 41.51
N GLU A 42 3.79 25.32 42.20
CA GLU A 42 4.94 24.73 41.53
C GLU A 42 4.40 23.60 40.64
N PRO A 43 4.73 23.60 39.33
CA PRO A 43 4.13 22.66 38.42
C PRO A 43 4.39 21.25 38.95
N GLN A 44 3.32 20.49 39.15
CA GLN A 44 3.43 19.12 39.64
C GLN A 44 4.24 18.32 38.62
N ARG A 45 5.45 17.91 39.02
CA ARG A 45 6.37 17.13 38.20
C ARG A 45 6.27 15.67 38.57
N GLU A 46 6.07 14.83 37.58
CA GLU A 46 5.93 13.37 37.74
C GLU A 46 7.11 12.64 37.11
N LEU A 47 7.45 11.48 37.66
CA LEU A 47 8.50 10.61 37.12
C LEU A 47 7.91 9.65 36.08
N VAL A 48 8.30 9.84 34.82
CA VAL A 48 7.89 9.00 33.70
C VAL A 48 9.09 8.23 33.18
N THR A 49 8.99 6.91 33.11
CA THR A 49 10.04 6.07 32.49
C THR A 49 9.60 5.66 31.10
N ILE A 50 10.43 5.99 30.10
CA ILE A 50 10.25 5.57 28.71
C ILE A 50 11.39 4.62 28.40
N GLU A 51 11.04 3.35 28.13
CA GLU A 51 11.99 2.23 28.05
C GLU A 51 12.85 2.11 29.33
N GLU A 52 14.08 2.62 29.31
CA GLU A 52 15.05 2.54 30.40
C GLU A 52 15.48 3.93 30.92
N VAL A 53 14.89 5.00 30.38
CA VAL A 53 15.26 6.38 30.75
C VAL A 53 14.13 7.04 31.52
N THR A 54 14.44 7.54 32.72
CA THR A 54 13.48 8.25 33.58
C THR A 54 13.59 9.75 33.38
N TYR A 55 12.43 10.39 33.26
CA TYR A 55 12.25 11.82 33.06
C TYR A 55 11.40 12.40 34.19
N GLN A 56 11.75 13.58 34.67
CA GLN A 56 10.95 14.36 35.60
C GLN A 56 10.28 15.50 34.84
N VAL A 57 9.02 15.32 34.48
CA VAL A 57 8.31 16.21 33.54
C VAL A 57 7.06 16.79 34.18
N ASP A 58 6.70 18.01 33.78
CA ASP A 58 5.38 18.56 34.05
C ASP A 58 4.35 18.21 32.97
N ALA A 59 3.08 18.56 33.22
CA ALA A 59 1.97 18.27 32.32
C ALA A 59 2.11 18.92 30.94
N ARG A 60 2.71 20.12 30.84
CA ARG A 60 2.88 20.85 29.58
C ARG A 60 3.99 20.20 28.76
N GLU A 61 5.12 19.89 29.39
CA GLU A 61 6.26 19.20 28.79
C GLU A 61 5.85 17.82 28.26
N TRP A 62 5.16 17.02 29.08
CA TRP A 62 4.68 15.70 28.67
C TRP A 62 3.75 15.75 27.46
N ARG A 63 2.72 16.61 27.49
CA ARG A 63 1.77 16.76 26.37
C ARG A 63 2.47 17.27 25.11
N GLY A 64 3.41 18.21 25.26
CA GLY A 64 4.25 18.70 24.18
C GLY A 64 5.04 17.56 23.52
N ALA A 65 5.84 16.84 24.32
CA ALA A 65 6.64 15.71 23.85
C ALA A 65 5.79 14.61 23.20
N ARG A 66 4.66 14.24 23.82
CA ARG A 66 3.70 13.28 23.26
C ARG A 66 3.15 13.74 21.92
N SER A 67 2.68 14.98 21.82
CA SER A 67 2.12 15.51 20.57
C SER A 67 3.16 15.53 19.43
N THR A 68 4.41 15.87 19.73
CA THR A 68 5.50 15.87 18.76
C THR A 68 5.89 14.44 18.37
N ALA A 69 5.94 13.51 19.33
CA ALA A 69 6.21 12.10 19.06
C ALA A 69 5.12 11.45 18.18
N LEU A 70 3.84 11.68 18.48
CA LEU A 70 2.72 11.16 17.67
C LEU A 70 2.69 11.76 16.25
N ARG A 71 2.99 13.06 16.10
CA ARG A 71 3.16 13.68 14.78
C ARG A 71 4.34 13.07 14.02
N THR A 72 5.46 12.80 14.72
CA THR A 72 6.63 12.15 14.13
C THR A 72 6.33 10.74 13.67
N LEU A 73 5.60 9.96 14.49
CA LEU A 73 5.13 8.62 14.13
C LEU A 73 4.25 8.67 12.88
N SER A 74 3.24 9.54 12.87
CA SER A 74 2.32 9.67 11.73
C SER A 74 3.02 10.07 10.44
N ALA A 75 3.98 11.01 10.51
CA ALA A 75 4.78 11.41 9.36
C ALA A 75 5.67 10.26 8.85
N ALA A 76 6.30 9.52 9.75
CA ALA A 76 7.13 8.36 9.39
C ALA A 76 6.29 7.21 8.79
N GLU A 77 5.09 6.96 9.29
CA GLU A 77 4.16 5.98 8.73
C GLU A 77 3.65 6.39 7.34
N GLN A 78 3.36 7.68 7.12
CA GLN A 78 2.99 8.18 5.80
C GLN A 78 4.15 8.03 4.80
N GLN A 79 5.38 8.31 5.24
CA GLN A 79 6.57 8.09 4.41
C GLN A 79 6.78 6.61 4.10
N ALA A 80 6.51 5.73 5.06
CA ALA A 80 6.56 4.28 4.86
C ALA A 80 5.51 3.80 3.83
N LEU A 81 4.29 4.33 3.85
CA LEU A 81 3.27 4.00 2.82
C LEU A 81 3.78 4.30 1.42
N VAL A 82 4.32 5.51 1.20
CA VAL A 82 4.82 5.93 -0.11
C VAL A 82 6.01 5.07 -0.56
N ALA A 83 6.92 4.74 0.36
CA ALA A 83 8.07 3.90 0.05
C ALA A 83 7.64 2.46 -0.32
N LEU A 84 6.71 1.89 0.44
CA LEU A 84 6.20 0.54 0.20
C LEU A 84 5.33 0.44 -1.05
N GLU A 85 4.59 1.49 -1.41
CA GLU A 85 3.86 1.56 -2.69
C GLU A 85 4.84 1.52 -3.88
N ALA A 86 5.91 2.31 -3.83
CA ALA A 86 6.92 2.30 -4.89
C ALA A 86 7.67 0.95 -4.97
N GLU A 87 7.95 0.32 -3.83
CA GLU A 87 8.56 -1.01 -3.78
C GLU A 87 7.61 -2.09 -4.33
N LEU A 88 6.32 -2.03 -3.98
CA LEU A 88 5.29 -2.92 -4.52
C LEU A 88 5.25 -2.85 -6.05
N ASP A 89 5.24 -1.65 -6.63
CA ASP A 89 5.22 -1.48 -8.09
C ASP A 89 6.44 -2.14 -8.76
N SER A 90 7.63 -1.96 -8.18
CA SER A 90 8.86 -2.61 -8.69
C SER A 90 8.79 -4.14 -8.58
N LEU A 91 8.30 -4.67 -7.47
CA LEU A 91 8.19 -6.11 -7.25
C LEU A 91 7.13 -6.76 -8.15
N LEU A 92 6.03 -6.05 -8.42
CA LEU A 92 4.99 -6.50 -9.35
C LEU A 92 5.52 -6.55 -10.79
N ALA A 93 6.26 -5.54 -11.22
CA ALA A 93 6.91 -5.57 -12.52
C ALA A 93 7.90 -6.75 -12.64
N GLU A 94 8.64 -7.06 -11.57
CA GLU A 94 9.51 -8.24 -11.54
C GLU A 94 8.71 -9.56 -11.60
N LEU A 95 7.58 -9.65 -10.88
CA LEU A 95 6.69 -10.81 -10.93
C LEU A 95 6.17 -11.07 -12.35
N PHE A 96 5.77 -10.01 -13.07
CA PHE A 96 5.25 -10.09 -14.44
C PHE A 96 6.34 -10.20 -15.53
N ALA A 97 7.63 -10.05 -15.20
CA ALA A 97 8.71 -10.35 -16.12
C ALA A 97 8.69 -11.84 -16.54
N LEU A 98 8.37 -12.75 -15.61
CA LEU A 98 8.29 -14.19 -15.88
C LEU A 98 7.32 -14.52 -17.03
N PRO A 99 6.02 -14.18 -16.97
CA PRO A 99 5.10 -14.45 -18.08
C PRO A 99 5.45 -13.69 -19.36
N ARG A 100 6.07 -12.50 -19.26
CA ARG A 100 6.53 -11.74 -20.42
C ARG A 100 7.63 -12.49 -21.19
N ASP A 101 8.57 -13.10 -20.47
CA ASP A 101 9.60 -13.97 -21.04
C ASP A 101 9.03 -15.27 -21.65
N GLN A 102 7.83 -15.69 -21.24
CA GLN A 102 7.16 -16.87 -21.80
C GLN A 102 6.43 -16.59 -23.12
N ILE A 103 6.22 -15.33 -23.54
CA ILE A 103 5.36 -15.00 -24.69
C ILE A 103 5.84 -15.70 -25.97
N SER A 104 7.14 -15.63 -26.28
CA SER A 104 7.69 -16.29 -27.47
C SER A 104 7.59 -17.82 -27.40
N LEU A 105 7.81 -18.41 -26.22
CA LEU A 105 7.69 -19.86 -26.02
C LEU A 105 6.24 -20.34 -26.15
N VAL A 106 5.29 -19.54 -25.66
CA VAL A 106 3.84 -19.77 -25.81
C VAL A 106 3.45 -19.67 -27.29
N ALA A 107 3.99 -18.68 -28.02
CA ALA A 107 3.77 -18.53 -29.45
C ALA A 107 4.33 -19.73 -30.24
N ASP A 108 5.56 -20.14 -29.97
CA ASP A 108 6.18 -21.33 -30.58
C ASP A 108 5.31 -22.58 -30.36
N TRP A 109 4.83 -22.79 -29.13
CA TRP A 109 3.92 -23.89 -28.84
C TRP A 109 2.57 -23.75 -29.56
N TYR A 110 1.98 -22.56 -29.58
CA TYR A 110 0.67 -22.31 -30.19
C TYR A 110 0.65 -22.63 -31.70
N TYR A 111 1.76 -22.31 -32.38
CA TYR A 111 1.95 -22.61 -33.81
C TYR A 111 2.53 -24.01 -34.08
N SER A 112 3.02 -24.72 -33.07
CA SER A 112 3.47 -26.12 -33.19
C SER A 112 2.33 -27.11 -33.46
N MET A 113 2.67 -28.30 -33.98
CA MET A 113 1.72 -29.40 -34.23
C MET A 113 0.87 -29.77 -32.98
N PRO A 114 1.46 -29.97 -31.77
CA PRO A 114 0.67 -30.16 -30.56
C PRO A 114 -0.32 -29.03 -30.28
N GLY A 115 0.10 -27.78 -30.46
CA GLY A 115 -0.76 -26.61 -30.31
C GLY A 115 -1.96 -26.67 -31.26
N GLN A 116 -1.74 -27.04 -32.52
CA GLN A 116 -2.82 -27.22 -33.50
C GLN A 116 -3.84 -28.26 -33.11
N VAL A 117 -3.39 -29.43 -32.64
CA VAL A 117 -4.29 -30.50 -32.21
C VAL A 117 -5.21 -30.00 -31.09
N ILE A 118 -4.65 -29.26 -30.13
CA ILE A 118 -5.43 -28.64 -29.05
C ILE A 118 -6.36 -27.54 -29.58
N ARG A 119 -5.91 -26.67 -30.51
CA ARG A 119 -6.76 -25.65 -31.14
C ARG A 119 -7.92 -26.25 -31.95
N ALA A 120 -7.69 -27.38 -32.62
CA ALA A 120 -8.75 -28.09 -33.34
C ALA A 120 -9.71 -28.78 -32.36
N GLY A 121 -9.15 -29.42 -31.32
CA GLY A 121 -9.90 -30.11 -30.27
C GLY A 121 -10.67 -29.19 -29.34
N SER A 122 -10.33 -27.90 -29.23
CA SER A 122 -11.02 -26.97 -28.33
C SER A 122 -12.49 -26.76 -28.72
N ARG A 123 -12.82 -26.93 -30.00
CA ARG A 123 -14.20 -26.98 -30.50
C ARG A 123 -14.99 -28.18 -30.00
N LEU A 124 -14.29 -29.22 -29.53
CA LEU A 124 -14.83 -30.44 -28.95
C LEU A 124 -14.65 -30.47 -27.42
N GLY A 125 -14.30 -29.33 -26.81
CA GLY A 125 -14.12 -29.19 -25.36
C GLY A 125 -12.70 -29.39 -24.84
N ALA A 126 -11.68 -29.47 -25.70
CA ALA A 126 -10.29 -29.47 -25.22
C ALA A 126 -9.91 -28.12 -24.59
N ASP A 127 -9.22 -28.17 -23.44
CA ASP A 127 -8.86 -26.98 -22.67
C ASP A 127 -7.62 -26.26 -23.23
N LEU A 128 -7.78 -25.57 -24.38
CA LEU A 128 -6.74 -24.71 -24.94
C LEU A 128 -6.33 -23.59 -23.95
N HIS A 129 -7.29 -23.11 -23.18
CA HIS A 129 -7.13 -21.99 -22.28
C HIS A 129 -6.21 -22.32 -21.10
N GLY A 130 -6.51 -23.40 -20.37
CA GLY A 130 -5.66 -23.86 -19.28
C GLY A 130 -4.24 -24.18 -19.75
N ARG A 131 -4.07 -24.70 -20.97
CA ARG A 131 -2.75 -24.97 -21.57
C ARG A 131 -1.93 -23.73 -21.92
N LEU A 132 -2.60 -22.63 -22.28
CA LEU A 132 -1.95 -21.33 -22.49
C LEU A 132 -1.55 -20.72 -21.14
N ILE A 133 -2.43 -20.78 -20.14
CA ILE A 133 -2.13 -20.31 -18.78
C ILE A 133 -0.96 -21.08 -18.18
N GLU A 134 -1.00 -22.42 -18.21
CA GLU A 134 0.05 -23.29 -17.64
C GLU A 134 1.44 -22.97 -18.21
N ARG A 135 1.51 -22.57 -19.48
CA ARG A 135 2.77 -22.19 -20.13
C ARG A 135 3.19 -20.76 -19.83
N MET A 136 2.23 -19.83 -19.81
CA MET A 136 2.53 -18.42 -19.55
C MET A 136 2.82 -18.17 -18.07
N PHE A 137 2.17 -18.92 -17.18
CA PHE A 137 2.34 -18.90 -15.73
C PHE A 137 2.67 -20.31 -15.23
N PRO A 138 3.93 -20.76 -15.37
CA PRO A 138 4.34 -22.05 -14.84
C PRO A 138 4.10 -22.09 -13.33
N THR A 139 3.15 -22.91 -12.87
CA THR A 139 2.57 -22.82 -11.53
C THR A 139 3.61 -22.82 -10.42
N GLU A 140 4.61 -23.69 -10.50
CA GLU A 140 5.67 -23.79 -9.48
C GLU A 140 6.53 -22.52 -9.43
N ALA A 141 7.01 -22.04 -10.58
CA ALA A 141 7.84 -20.85 -10.67
C ALA A 141 7.05 -19.57 -10.29
N TRP A 142 5.80 -19.49 -10.72
CA TRP A 142 4.90 -18.38 -10.40
C TRP A 142 4.62 -18.32 -8.90
N ASN A 143 4.24 -19.43 -8.28
CA ASN A 143 3.98 -19.50 -6.84
C ASN A 143 5.24 -19.19 -6.03
N GLN A 144 6.40 -19.66 -6.47
CA GLN A 144 7.67 -19.30 -5.85
C GLN A 144 7.91 -17.79 -5.91
N LYS A 145 7.74 -17.17 -7.08
CA LYS A 145 7.91 -15.72 -7.25
C LYS A 145 6.92 -14.91 -6.43
N GLN A 146 5.67 -15.35 -6.31
CA GLN A 146 4.69 -14.73 -5.41
C GLN A 146 5.11 -14.84 -3.94
N ALA A 147 5.62 -16.00 -3.51
CA ALA A 147 6.12 -16.17 -2.14
C ALA A 147 7.35 -15.29 -1.86
N GLU A 148 8.28 -15.16 -2.81
CA GLU A 148 9.44 -14.26 -2.74
C GLU A 148 8.98 -12.79 -2.60
N LEU A 149 8.01 -12.37 -3.42
CA LEU A 149 7.42 -11.02 -3.36
C LEU A 149 6.80 -10.75 -1.99
N LEU A 150 5.97 -11.67 -1.49
CA LEU A 150 5.32 -11.52 -0.18
C LEU A 150 6.33 -11.47 0.96
N ALA A 151 7.38 -12.29 0.91
CA ALA A 151 8.46 -12.27 1.89
C ALA A 151 9.23 -10.95 1.87
N SER A 152 9.52 -10.41 0.67
CA SER A 152 10.20 -9.11 0.52
C SER A 152 9.35 -7.97 1.08
N LEU A 153 8.07 -7.90 0.69
CA LEU A 153 7.14 -6.88 1.19
C LEU A 153 6.96 -6.95 2.70
N GLY A 154 6.86 -8.16 3.26
CA GLY A 154 6.78 -8.35 4.71
C GLY A 154 8.02 -7.83 5.43
N ALA A 155 9.21 -8.20 4.95
CA ALA A 155 10.46 -7.73 5.52
C ALA A 155 10.63 -6.21 5.42
N SER A 156 10.20 -5.59 4.32
CA SER A 156 10.23 -4.13 4.15
C SER A 156 9.24 -3.42 5.06
N ALA A 157 8.00 -3.93 5.18
CA ALA A 157 7.01 -3.40 6.11
C ALA A 157 7.50 -3.46 7.57
N ASP A 158 8.08 -4.58 7.98
CA ASP A 158 8.64 -4.75 9.33
C ASP A 158 9.79 -3.76 9.60
N ARG A 159 10.66 -3.52 8.61
CA ARG A 159 11.73 -2.50 8.72
C ARG A 159 11.15 -1.11 8.90
N HIS A 160 10.16 -0.73 8.10
CA HIS A 160 9.54 0.59 8.19
C HIS A 160 8.77 0.79 9.50
N LEU A 161 8.09 -0.24 10.01
CA LEU A 161 7.43 -0.22 11.31
C LEU A 161 8.42 0.01 12.45
N ARG A 162 9.55 -0.71 12.44
CA ARG A 162 10.62 -0.52 13.43
C ARG A 162 11.21 0.90 13.34
N GLN A 163 11.55 1.36 12.14
CA GLN A 163 12.07 2.71 11.93
C GLN A 163 11.13 3.82 12.39
N SER A 164 9.81 3.69 12.15
CA SER A 164 8.84 4.69 12.62
C SER A 164 8.70 4.68 14.14
N GLY A 165 8.87 3.52 14.77
CA GLY A 165 8.94 3.38 16.23
C GLY A 165 10.16 4.04 16.84
N GLU A 166 11.34 3.73 16.30
CA GLU A 166 12.60 4.35 16.67
C GLU A 166 12.56 5.88 16.49
N ALA A 167 11.96 6.37 15.41
CA ALA A 167 11.79 7.81 15.17
C ALA A 167 10.89 8.48 16.23
N MET A 168 9.78 7.83 16.60
CA MET A 168 8.90 8.30 17.67
C MET A 168 9.62 8.34 19.02
N LEU A 169 10.34 7.27 19.38
CA LEU A 169 11.14 7.18 20.60
C LEU A 169 12.24 8.23 20.65
N ALA A 170 12.98 8.39 19.55
CA ALA A 170 13.99 9.43 19.40
C ALA A 170 13.37 10.84 19.54
N SER A 171 12.13 11.04 19.12
CA SER A 171 11.40 12.29 19.36
C SER A 171 11.13 12.51 20.85
N PHE A 172 10.66 11.50 21.59
CA PHE A 172 10.49 11.61 23.05
C PHE A 172 11.81 11.97 23.75
N HIS A 173 12.88 11.24 23.46
CA HIS A 173 14.18 11.47 24.10
C HIS A 173 14.76 12.86 23.78
N ARG A 174 14.45 13.40 22.60
CA ARG A 174 14.89 14.74 22.19
C ARG A 174 14.12 15.83 22.92
N GLU A 175 12.79 15.73 22.95
CA GLU A 175 11.92 16.73 23.60
C GLU A 175 12.09 16.75 25.12
N LEU A 176 12.35 15.59 25.74
CA LEU A 176 12.50 15.45 27.19
C LEU A 176 13.96 15.45 27.67
N ARG A 177 14.91 15.85 26.82
CA ARG A 177 16.35 15.74 27.09
C ARG A 177 16.76 16.47 28.37
N ASP A 178 16.21 17.66 28.60
CA ASP A 178 16.58 18.54 29.71
C ASP A 178 15.92 18.11 31.04
N GLN A 179 14.95 17.20 30.96
CA GLN A 179 14.15 16.67 32.06
C GLN A 179 14.65 15.30 32.52
N ARG A 180 15.74 14.80 31.93
CA ARG A 180 16.34 13.53 32.31
C ARG A 180 16.83 13.56 33.76
N THR A 181 16.55 12.50 34.51
CA THR A 181 17.04 12.33 35.89
C THR A 181 17.76 10.99 36.05
N ASP A 182 18.77 10.96 36.93
CA ASP A 182 19.48 9.72 37.31
C ASP A 182 18.74 8.95 38.43
N THR A 183 17.59 9.46 38.90
CA THR A 183 16.78 8.77 39.90
C THR A 183 16.31 7.41 39.35
N ARG A 184 16.76 6.34 39.97
CA ARG A 184 16.52 4.95 39.54
C ARG A 184 15.02 4.61 39.53
N ALA A 185 14.60 3.88 38.50
CA ALA A 185 13.21 3.55 38.18
C ALA A 185 12.41 2.80 39.27
N ASP A 186 13.02 2.31 40.35
CA ASP A 186 12.33 1.67 41.49
C ASP A 186 11.29 2.58 42.17
N THR A 187 11.32 3.88 41.88
CA THR A 187 10.33 4.88 42.35
C THR A 187 9.52 5.53 41.22
N ALA A 188 9.75 5.15 39.95
CA ALA A 188 8.98 5.69 38.84
C ALA A 188 7.53 5.19 38.91
N HIS A 189 6.58 6.11 38.83
CA HIS A 189 5.16 5.79 39.03
C HIS A 189 4.56 5.11 37.79
N GLN A 190 5.22 5.19 36.63
CA GLN A 190 4.77 4.57 35.39
C GLN A 190 5.94 4.25 34.45
N ALA A 191 5.98 3.02 33.95
CA ALA A 191 6.84 2.61 32.86
C ALA A 191 6.01 2.49 31.58
N VAL A 192 6.42 3.18 30.53
CA VAL A 192 5.86 3.03 29.19
C VAL A 192 6.79 2.13 28.40
N ALA A 193 6.38 0.88 28.23
CA ALA A 193 7.02 -0.07 27.34
C ALA A 193 6.21 -0.13 26.05
N PHE A 194 6.79 0.36 24.96
CA PHE A 194 6.17 0.24 23.64
C PHE A 194 6.50 -1.14 23.09
N ASP A 195 5.55 -2.07 23.19
CA ASP A 195 5.66 -3.35 22.50
C ASP A 195 5.28 -3.17 21.03
N ILE A 196 6.26 -2.75 20.23
CA ILE A 196 6.10 -2.47 18.80
C ILE A 196 6.17 -3.77 17.98
N ASP A 197 6.79 -4.82 18.53
CA ASP A 197 7.08 -6.08 17.83
C ASP A 197 5.89 -7.05 17.79
N GLN A 198 4.85 -6.84 18.61
CA GLN A 198 3.67 -7.71 18.62
C GLN A 198 2.76 -7.60 17.38
N ILE A 199 2.96 -6.61 16.50
CA ILE A 199 2.10 -6.40 15.34
C ILE A 199 2.71 -7.11 14.12
N SER A 200 2.47 -8.42 13.99
CA SER A 200 2.87 -9.17 12.79
C SER A 200 2.10 -8.70 11.55
N PHE A 201 2.84 -8.39 10.48
CA PHE A 201 2.32 -7.90 9.20
C PHE A 201 1.96 -9.03 8.21
N ILE A 202 2.42 -10.26 8.45
CA ILE A 202 2.41 -11.32 7.43
C ILE A 202 1.01 -11.90 7.18
N GLN A 203 0.11 -11.88 8.18
CA GLN A 203 -1.17 -12.58 8.13
C GLN A 203 -2.21 -12.05 7.12
N PRO A 204 -2.43 -10.72 6.95
CA PRO A 204 -3.48 -10.22 6.06
C PRO A 204 -3.18 -10.45 4.57
N LEU A 205 -1.90 -10.56 4.21
CA LEU A 205 -1.45 -10.67 2.81
C LEU A 205 -1.40 -12.11 2.30
N GLN A 206 -1.47 -13.07 3.21
CA GLN A 206 -1.61 -14.49 2.88
C GLN A 206 -3.06 -14.89 2.64
N ASP A 207 -3.99 -13.92 2.51
CA ASP A 207 -5.39 -14.25 2.28
C ASP A 207 -5.54 -14.93 0.89
N PRO A 208 -5.99 -16.20 0.84
CA PRO A 208 -6.19 -16.93 -0.41
C PRO A 208 -7.20 -16.25 -1.34
N VAL A 209 -7.95 -15.25 -0.87
CA VAL A 209 -8.82 -14.42 -1.71
C VAL A 209 -8.01 -13.62 -2.73
N ILE A 210 -6.86 -13.06 -2.36
CA ILE A 210 -6.03 -12.25 -3.26
C ILE A 210 -5.42 -13.14 -4.36
N GLU A 211 -4.96 -14.34 -4.00
CA GLU A 211 -4.43 -15.34 -4.95
C GLU A 211 -5.51 -15.82 -5.93
N ARG A 212 -6.74 -16.06 -5.44
CA ARG A 212 -7.87 -16.47 -6.29
C ARG A 212 -8.34 -15.37 -7.24
N GLN A 213 -8.33 -14.11 -6.79
CA GLN A 213 -8.72 -12.96 -7.63
C GLN A 213 -7.70 -12.74 -8.75
N ALA A 214 -6.41 -12.87 -8.44
CA ALA A 214 -5.33 -12.83 -9.41
C ALA A 214 -5.47 -13.90 -10.51
N LEU A 215 -5.66 -15.16 -10.12
CA LEU A 215 -5.87 -16.28 -11.04
C LEU A 215 -7.15 -16.09 -11.88
N ALA A 216 -8.22 -15.55 -11.27
CA ALA A 216 -9.48 -15.27 -11.96
C ALA A 216 -9.30 -14.18 -13.04
N LEU A 217 -8.58 -13.09 -12.75
CA LEU A 217 -8.28 -12.01 -13.70
C LEU A 217 -7.48 -12.52 -14.89
N VAL A 218 -6.42 -13.28 -14.63
CA VAL A 218 -5.59 -13.94 -15.66
C VAL A 218 -6.45 -14.86 -16.54
N SER A 219 -7.34 -15.64 -15.93
CA SER A 219 -8.21 -16.56 -16.68
C SER A 219 -9.30 -15.85 -17.51
N GLY A 220 -9.86 -14.75 -17.01
CA GLY A 220 -10.87 -13.96 -17.73
C GLY A 220 -10.29 -13.26 -18.96
N ALA A 221 -9.07 -12.74 -18.84
CA ALA A 221 -8.36 -12.08 -19.93
C ALA A 221 -8.06 -13.04 -21.10
N LEU A 222 -7.50 -14.20 -20.78
CA LEU A 222 -7.08 -15.17 -21.79
C LEU A 222 -8.26 -15.91 -22.43
N THR A 223 -9.41 -16.00 -21.75
CA THR A 223 -10.66 -16.49 -22.37
C THR A 223 -11.19 -15.50 -23.42
N ALA A 224 -11.16 -14.20 -23.14
CA ALA A 224 -11.53 -13.18 -24.13
C ALA A 224 -10.62 -13.22 -25.38
N LEU A 225 -9.32 -13.49 -25.17
CA LEU A 225 -8.33 -13.65 -26.22
C LEU A 225 -8.62 -14.84 -27.14
N ALA A 226 -8.82 -16.01 -26.53
CA ALA A 226 -9.12 -17.24 -27.25
C ALA A 226 -10.43 -17.11 -28.03
N ALA A 227 -11.44 -16.44 -27.47
CA ALA A 227 -12.72 -16.18 -28.13
C ALA A 227 -12.56 -15.25 -29.35
N ARG A 228 -11.79 -14.16 -29.25
CA ARG A 228 -11.52 -13.25 -30.38
C ARG A 228 -10.83 -13.96 -31.55
N ARG A 229 -9.81 -14.76 -31.28
CA ARG A 229 -9.11 -15.56 -32.31
C ARG A 229 -9.99 -16.67 -32.90
N ALA A 230 -10.81 -17.34 -32.08
CA ALA A 230 -11.75 -18.35 -32.57
C ALA A 230 -12.74 -17.75 -33.60
N ALA A 231 -13.21 -16.53 -33.37
CA ALA A 231 -14.07 -15.81 -34.32
C ALA A 231 -13.35 -15.47 -35.65
N GLN A 232 -12.10 -14.98 -35.59
CA GLN A 232 -11.31 -14.65 -36.79
C GLN A 232 -11.00 -15.87 -37.67
N THR A 233 -10.62 -16.99 -37.06
CA THR A 233 -10.31 -18.23 -37.82
C THR A 233 -11.53 -18.87 -38.48
N LEU A 234 -12.73 -18.66 -37.93
CA LEU A 234 -14.00 -19.09 -38.52
C LEU A 234 -14.29 -18.32 -39.82
N ALA A 235 -14.01 -17.02 -39.84
CA ALA A 235 -14.17 -16.18 -41.03
C ALA A 235 -13.16 -16.51 -42.14
N ALA A 236 -11.93 -16.88 -41.81
CA ALA A 236 -10.93 -17.28 -42.80
C ALA A 236 -11.23 -18.64 -43.45
N ARG A 237 -11.73 -19.62 -42.68
CA ARG A 237 -12.03 -20.97 -43.18
C ARG A 237 -13.25 -21.06 -44.09
N THR A 238 -14.21 -20.13 -44.00
CA THR A 238 -15.33 -20.06 -44.95
C THR A 238 -14.88 -19.62 -46.35
N ALA A 239 -13.81 -18.82 -46.45
CA ALA A 239 -13.24 -18.41 -47.73
C ALA A 239 -12.45 -19.52 -48.44
N GLY A 240 -11.77 -20.41 -47.70
CA GLY A 240 -10.88 -21.45 -48.25
C GLY A 240 -11.55 -22.70 -48.85
N ARG A 241 -12.85 -22.94 -48.62
CA ARG A 241 -13.54 -24.18 -49.06
C ARG A 241 -13.70 -24.32 -50.59
N GLN A 242 -13.41 -23.30 -51.38
CA GLN A 242 -13.54 -23.36 -52.85
C GLN A 242 -12.36 -24.02 -53.57
N ALA A 243 -11.20 -24.21 -52.92
CA ALA A 243 -9.98 -24.69 -53.59
C ALA A 243 -9.80 -26.23 -53.65
N GLY A 244 -10.64 -27.01 -52.96
CA GLY A 244 -10.42 -28.45 -52.78
C GLY A 244 -10.89 -29.38 -53.93
N ALA A 245 -11.54 -28.85 -54.97
CA ALA A 245 -12.21 -29.68 -55.98
C ALA A 245 -11.29 -30.27 -57.08
N SER A 246 -10.01 -29.88 -57.14
CA SER A 246 -9.16 -30.08 -58.33
C SER A 246 -8.22 -31.30 -58.32
N PHE A 247 -8.08 -32.01 -57.20
CA PHE A 247 -7.01 -33.03 -57.03
C PHE A 247 -7.44 -34.50 -57.19
N SER A 248 -8.72 -34.78 -57.46
CA SER A 248 -9.24 -36.17 -57.52
C SER A 248 -8.94 -36.94 -58.83
N THR A 249 -8.34 -36.31 -59.84
CA THR A 249 -8.14 -36.91 -61.17
C THR A 249 -6.87 -37.76 -61.31
N ALA A 250 -5.93 -37.67 -60.37
CA ALA A 250 -4.61 -38.32 -60.49
C ALA A 250 -4.59 -39.84 -60.22
N CYS A 251 -5.63 -40.40 -59.58
CA CYS A 251 -5.62 -41.81 -59.11
C CYS A 251 -6.57 -42.76 -59.90
N ILE A 252 -7.16 -42.31 -61.01
CA ILE A 252 -8.25 -43.02 -61.70
C ILE A 252 -7.77 -44.33 -62.40
N GLY A 253 -6.46 -44.56 -62.56
CA GLY A 253 -5.91 -45.67 -63.37
C GLY A 253 -5.56 -47.00 -62.67
N THR A 254 -5.63 -47.13 -61.34
CA THR A 254 -4.93 -48.23 -60.61
C THR A 254 -5.82 -49.32 -59.97
N GLY A 255 -7.07 -49.52 -60.40
CA GLY A 255 -7.91 -50.65 -59.94
C GLY A 255 -8.21 -50.65 -58.43
N LEU A 256 -8.38 -51.82 -57.77
CA LEU A 256 -8.66 -51.89 -56.32
C LEU A 256 -7.58 -51.23 -55.43
N ALA A 257 -6.35 -51.12 -55.93
CA ALA A 257 -5.28 -50.37 -55.26
C ALA A 257 -5.44 -48.83 -55.37
N ALA A 258 -6.33 -48.33 -56.24
CA ALA A 258 -6.64 -46.90 -56.37
C ALA A 258 -7.23 -46.31 -55.09
N TRP A 259 -7.96 -47.08 -54.27
CA TRP A 259 -8.46 -46.60 -52.99
C TRP A 259 -7.34 -46.34 -51.98
N LEU A 260 -6.32 -47.20 -51.93
CA LEU A 260 -5.16 -46.99 -51.07
C LEU A 260 -4.26 -45.86 -51.57
N CYS A 261 -4.09 -45.74 -52.90
CA CYS A 261 -3.36 -44.62 -53.50
C CYS A 261 -4.09 -43.29 -53.28
N ALA A 262 -5.41 -43.24 -53.53
CA ALA A 262 -6.22 -42.05 -53.30
C ALA A 262 -6.24 -41.69 -51.81
N ALA A 263 -6.38 -42.65 -50.89
CA ALA A 263 -6.32 -42.40 -49.45
C ALA A 263 -4.94 -41.89 -49.02
N GLY A 264 -3.85 -42.51 -49.49
CA GLY A 264 -2.49 -42.11 -49.15
C GLY A 264 -2.14 -40.73 -49.70
N VAL A 265 -2.41 -40.47 -50.98
CA VAL A 265 -2.20 -39.17 -51.62
C VAL A 265 -3.08 -38.11 -50.98
N PHE A 266 -4.35 -38.42 -50.66
CA PHE A 266 -5.24 -37.52 -49.95
C PHE A 266 -4.70 -37.19 -48.56
N SER A 267 -4.28 -38.18 -47.77
CA SER A 267 -3.70 -37.96 -46.45
C SER A 267 -2.41 -37.15 -46.50
N VAL A 268 -1.48 -37.47 -47.41
CA VAL A 268 -0.22 -36.72 -47.57
C VAL A 268 -0.49 -35.29 -48.07
N THR A 269 -1.38 -35.12 -49.04
CA THR A 269 -1.74 -33.81 -49.57
C THR A 269 -2.41 -32.97 -48.50
N LEU A 270 -3.34 -33.55 -47.73
CA LEU A 270 -4.01 -32.88 -46.62
C LEU A 270 -3.01 -32.50 -45.52
N LEU A 271 -2.10 -33.40 -45.12
CA LEU A 271 -1.05 -33.09 -44.15
C LEU A 271 -0.11 -32.00 -44.66
N SER A 272 0.31 -32.05 -45.93
CA SER A 272 1.18 -31.03 -46.53
C SER A 272 0.48 -29.67 -46.66
N ALA A 273 -0.81 -29.66 -47.02
CA ALA A 273 -1.62 -28.46 -47.10
C ALA A 273 -1.83 -27.83 -45.72
N GLU A 274 -2.11 -28.64 -44.68
CA GLU A 274 -2.20 -28.18 -43.30
C GLU A 274 -0.84 -27.63 -42.80
N LEU A 275 0.28 -28.27 -43.15
CA LEU A 275 1.63 -27.77 -42.83
C LEU A 275 1.96 -26.44 -43.53
N VAL A 276 1.56 -26.28 -44.80
CA VAL A 276 1.77 -25.02 -45.55
C VAL A 276 0.87 -23.92 -45.00
N VAL A 277 -0.40 -24.22 -44.72
CA VAL A 277 -1.33 -23.28 -44.08
C VAL A 277 -0.84 -22.90 -42.69
N MET A 278 -0.29 -23.85 -41.91
CA MET A 278 0.35 -23.58 -40.63
C MET A 278 1.49 -22.58 -40.77
N HIS A 279 2.41 -22.83 -41.69
CA HIS A 279 3.59 -21.98 -41.84
C HIS A 279 3.22 -20.59 -42.36
N LEU A 280 2.22 -20.49 -43.25
CA LEU A 280 1.66 -19.21 -43.68
C LEU A 280 0.96 -18.47 -42.55
N ASP A 281 0.16 -19.17 -41.74
CA ASP A 281 -0.53 -18.61 -40.56
C ASP A 281 0.48 -18.11 -39.52
N GLU A 282 1.53 -18.88 -39.26
CA GLU A 282 2.62 -18.49 -38.35
C GLU A 282 3.34 -17.24 -38.87
N VAL A 283 3.85 -17.26 -40.10
CA VAL A 283 4.62 -16.15 -40.67
C VAL A 283 3.79 -14.85 -40.73
N GLN A 284 2.48 -14.95 -40.99
CA GLN A 284 1.62 -13.78 -41.09
C GLN A 284 1.12 -13.30 -39.72
N ASN A 285 0.77 -14.21 -38.80
CA ASN A 285 -0.01 -13.87 -37.61
C ASN A 285 0.75 -14.02 -36.29
N ARG A 286 2.00 -14.50 -36.30
CA ARG A 286 2.81 -14.68 -35.07
C ARG A 286 3.11 -13.36 -34.38
N ALA A 287 3.62 -12.36 -35.10
CA ALA A 287 3.92 -11.05 -34.53
C ALA A 287 2.65 -10.38 -33.96
N GLU A 288 1.52 -10.50 -34.66
CA GLU A 288 0.24 -10.01 -34.16
C GLU A 288 -0.22 -10.79 -32.92
N PHE A 289 0.05 -12.10 -32.85
CA PHE A 289 -0.26 -12.93 -31.67
C PHE A 289 0.55 -12.51 -30.46
N GLU A 290 1.86 -12.37 -30.61
CA GLU A 290 2.78 -11.96 -29.56
C GLU A 290 2.41 -10.55 -29.06
N ALA A 291 2.21 -9.57 -29.95
CA ALA A 291 1.78 -8.21 -29.58
C ALA A 291 0.39 -8.15 -28.91
N LEU A 292 -0.45 -9.15 -29.16
CA LEU A 292 -1.75 -9.29 -28.51
C LEU A 292 -1.64 -9.97 -27.14
N LEU A 293 -0.73 -10.94 -26.97
CA LEU A 293 -0.38 -11.47 -25.65
C LEU A 293 0.27 -10.41 -24.77
N GLU A 294 1.20 -9.62 -25.31
CA GLU A 294 1.83 -8.50 -24.61
C GLU A 294 0.80 -7.50 -24.10
N ARG A 295 -0.09 -7.02 -24.97
CA ARG A 295 -1.14 -6.06 -24.57
C ARG A 295 -2.11 -6.61 -23.53
N GLU A 296 -2.48 -7.89 -23.62
CA GLU A 296 -3.32 -8.48 -22.58
C GLU A 296 -2.54 -8.70 -21.28
N LEU A 297 -1.26 -9.04 -21.36
CA LEU A 297 -0.41 -9.18 -20.18
C LEU A 297 -0.24 -7.83 -19.48
N ASP A 298 0.02 -6.75 -20.23
CA ASP A 298 0.07 -5.38 -19.70
C ASP A 298 -1.24 -5.01 -18.99
N ARG A 299 -2.39 -5.31 -19.62
CA ARG A 299 -3.70 -5.06 -19.00
C ARG A 299 -3.91 -5.86 -17.72
N ILE A 300 -3.52 -7.14 -17.70
CA ILE A 300 -3.60 -7.99 -16.50
C ILE A 300 -2.67 -7.46 -15.41
N GLU A 301 -1.45 -7.03 -15.77
CA GLU A 301 -0.47 -6.44 -14.86
C GLU A 301 -1.05 -5.19 -14.20
N ASP A 302 -1.64 -4.27 -14.98
CA ASP A 302 -2.30 -3.05 -14.48
C ASP A 302 -3.46 -3.39 -13.53
N GLU A 303 -4.38 -4.28 -13.93
CA GLU A 303 -5.54 -4.69 -13.11
C GLU A 303 -5.11 -5.40 -11.82
N PHE A 304 -4.09 -6.26 -11.91
CA PHE A 304 -3.51 -6.95 -10.76
C PHE A 304 -2.84 -5.95 -9.82
N ALA A 305 -2.04 -5.03 -10.35
CA ALA A 305 -1.33 -4.03 -9.58
C ALA A 305 -2.28 -3.10 -8.84
N GLU A 306 -3.34 -2.62 -9.50
CA GLU A 306 -4.37 -1.79 -8.86
C GLU A 306 -5.06 -2.54 -7.71
N ALA A 307 -5.49 -3.78 -7.95
CA ALA A 307 -6.16 -4.60 -6.94
C ALA A 307 -5.23 -4.89 -5.74
N TRP A 308 -3.98 -5.29 -6.00
CA TRP A 308 -3.00 -5.56 -4.96
C TRP A 308 -2.63 -4.31 -4.18
N ARG A 309 -2.40 -3.19 -4.85
CA ARG A 309 -2.08 -1.90 -4.21
C ARG A 309 -3.19 -1.47 -3.27
N ALA A 310 -4.43 -1.51 -3.74
CA ALA A 310 -5.59 -1.15 -2.91
C ALA A 310 -5.71 -2.07 -1.67
N ALA A 311 -5.58 -3.38 -1.85
CA ALA A 311 -5.64 -4.34 -0.75
C ALA A 311 -4.49 -4.17 0.26
N TYR A 312 -3.26 -4.08 -0.25
CA TYR A 312 -2.04 -3.96 0.55
C TYR A 312 -2.00 -2.64 1.35
N LEU A 313 -2.22 -1.50 0.69
CA LEU A 313 -2.18 -0.19 1.35
C LEU A 313 -3.33 -0.02 2.36
N SER A 314 -4.51 -0.57 2.07
CA SER A 314 -5.63 -0.59 3.02
C SER A 314 -5.28 -1.38 4.28
N ALA A 315 -4.74 -2.60 4.11
CA ALA A 315 -4.30 -3.42 5.24
C ALA A 315 -3.19 -2.73 6.05
N LEU A 316 -2.22 -2.10 5.38
CA LEU A 316 -1.13 -1.36 6.01
C LEU A 316 -1.63 -0.15 6.80
N SER A 317 -2.51 0.66 6.20
CA SER A 317 -3.13 1.80 6.88
C SER A 317 -3.93 1.37 8.11
N GLN A 318 -4.69 0.27 8.02
CA GLN A 318 -5.42 -0.26 9.17
C GLN A 318 -4.47 -0.69 10.29
N LYS A 319 -3.32 -1.30 9.96
CA LYS A 319 -2.31 -1.69 10.94
C LYS A 319 -1.65 -0.48 11.61
N PHE A 320 -1.31 0.55 10.85
CA PHE A 320 -0.79 1.81 11.41
C PHE A 320 -1.80 2.47 12.35
N LYS A 321 -3.08 2.51 11.96
CA LYS A 321 -4.14 3.03 12.84
C LYS A 321 -4.26 2.23 14.14
N GLN A 322 -4.29 0.89 14.05
CA GLN A 322 -4.34 0.02 15.24
C GLN A 322 -3.14 0.26 16.16
N ARG A 323 -1.95 0.43 15.59
CA ARG A 323 -0.73 0.74 16.34
C ARG A 323 -0.82 2.09 17.04
N GLN A 324 -1.28 3.14 16.35
CA GLN A 324 -1.48 4.46 16.96
C GLN A 324 -2.47 4.38 18.14
N GLU A 325 -3.59 3.67 17.98
CA GLU A 325 -4.57 3.45 19.05
C GLU A 325 -3.95 2.71 20.26
N LEU A 326 -3.11 1.71 20.02
CA LEU A 326 -2.39 0.99 21.09
C LEU A 326 -1.39 1.89 21.81
N ILE A 327 -0.60 2.68 21.07
CA ILE A 327 0.35 3.65 21.63
C ILE A 327 -0.39 4.69 22.46
N GLU A 328 -1.49 5.25 21.96
CA GLU A 328 -2.31 6.20 22.72
C GLU A 328 -2.89 5.57 23.98
N ALA A 329 -3.34 4.32 23.92
CA ALA A 329 -3.81 3.58 25.08
C ALA A 329 -2.72 3.34 26.12
N GLN A 330 -1.47 3.09 25.70
CA GLN A 330 -0.30 2.93 26.57
C GLN A 330 0.15 4.26 27.19
N LEU A 331 -0.06 5.39 26.51
CA LEU A 331 0.28 6.73 27.02
C LEU A 331 -0.79 7.30 27.96
N ARG A 332 -2.06 6.89 27.82
CA ARG A 332 -3.19 7.39 28.61
C ARG A 332 -2.96 7.31 30.14
N PRO A 333 -2.41 6.22 30.71
CA PRO A 333 -2.15 6.17 32.15
C PRO A 333 -1.23 7.29 32.64
N VAL A 334 -0.23 7.68 31.85
CA VAL A 334 0.67 8.79 32.16
C VAL A 334 -0.08 10.13 32.10
N ASP A 335 -1.00 10.31 31.14
CA ASP A 335 -1.83 11.52 31.09
C ASP A 335 -2.68 11.68 32.36
N LEU A 336 -3.13 10.57 32.96
CA LEU A 336 -3.95 10.59 34.18
C LEU A 336 -3.17 11.06 35.41
N LEU A 337 -1.84 10.95 35.42
CA LEU A 337 -0.99 11.47 36.51
C LEU A 337 -1.07 13.00 36.61
N PHE A 338 -1.28 13.68 35.49
CA PHE A 338 -1.32 15.14 35.40
C PHE A 338 -2.72 15.75 35.55
N GLY A 339 -3.74 14.92 35.77
CA GLY A 339 -5.14 15.35 35.83
C GLY A 339 -5.71 15.82 34.48
N PRO A 340 -7.01 16.20 34.44
CA PRO A 340 -7.63 16.73 33.22
C PRO A 340 -6.87 17.99 32.76
N PRO A 341 -6.83 18.26 31.44
CA PRO A 341 -6.28 19.51 30.94
C PRO A 341 -7.04 20.65 31.63
N GLN A 342 -6.34 21.36 32.52
CA GLN A 342 -6.86 22.62 33.04
C GLN A 342 -7.03 23.51 31.82
N ASN A 343 -8.23 24.09 31.62
CA ASN A 343 -8.50 25.04 30.55
C ASN A 343 -7.53 26.21 30.72
N LEU A 344 -6.34 26.09 30.12
CA LEU A 344 -5.40 27.17 30.01
C LEU A 344 -6.11 28.22 29.15
N PRO A 345 -6.15 29.49 29.58
CA PRO A 345 -6.73 30.54 28.76
C PRO A 345 -6.05 30.49 27.39
N ASP A 346 -6.84 30.43 26.32
CA ASP A 346 -6.36 30.37 24.95
C ASP A 346 -5.24 31.41 24.77
N GLU A 347 -4.01 30.95 24.50
CA GLU A 347 -2.92 31.85 24.18
C GLU A 347 -3.38 32.67 22.96
N PRO A 348 -3.37 34.01 23.02
CA PRO A 348 -3.78 34.83 21.90
C PRO A 348 -2.87 34.54 20.71
N GLU A 349 -3.46 34.07 19.60
CA GLU A 349 -2.78 33.82 18.32
C GLU A 349 -1.97 35.02 17.81
#